data_AF-A0A9W6NI69-F1
#
_entry.id   AF-A0A9W6NI69-F1
#
_cell.length_a   1.000
_cell.length_b   1.000
_cell.length_c   1.000
_cell.angle_alpha   90.00
_cell.angle_beta   90.00
_cell.angle_gamma   90.00
#
_symmetry.space_group_name_H-M   'P 1'
#
loop_
_entity.id
_entity.type
_entity.pdbx_description
1 polymer ?
#
loop_
_entity_poly.entity_id
_entity_poly.type
_entity_poly.pdbx_seq_one_letter_code
_entity_poly.pdbx_strand_id
1 'polypeptide(L)'
;MDPRQWQQPDPNGGYPPQQQPQYPPQQPQQPPQYPQYQQPPGYPQQPPPQYPPQYQQPQQYEQPQYQQPQQGSQPYSAVPYASQPYSAPPAYQQPPAYQQPQPDYLTPAPPVGDGGGRSKRFLWMLVASSVLLVVVVVAIVVVALNRGPDTPANPAAASSAQAGPVDKCLVGKWKQTSYQKLVDLTGTDTAKRGNLTKVKMNGGGKIWEIKEDGSAIEDDTNTVYSGKTDDGRTVTATWAGRTEWKVSTKDGQISYAGGEATTTVTISVDGTQAGKIELEPNLDPVKYTCNGDIWRTSSKDNDDDFSRYDRQK
;
A
#
# COMPACT_ATOMS: atom_id res chain seq x y z
N MET A 1 -36.51 26.97 -33.84
CA MET A 1 -36.15 26.54 -32.47
C MET A 1 -37.42 25.98 -31.87
N ASP A 2 -37.48 24.66 -31.70
CA ASP A 2 -38.69 23.93 -31.31
C ASP A 2 -38.29 22.80 -30.34
N PRO A 3 -38.82 22.75 -29.10
CA PRO A 3 -38.42 21.80 -28.08
C PRO A 3 -39.02 20.42 -28.33
N ARG A 4 -38.14 19.41 -28.47
CA ARG A 4 -38.54 18.01 -28.62
C ARG A 4 -39.12 17.49 -27.31
N GLN A 5 -40.38 17.07 -27.39
CA GLN A 5 -41.13 16.32 -26.40
C GLN A 5 -40.46 14.98 -26.13
N TRP A 6 -40.17 14.71 -24.85
CA TRP A 6 -39.82 13.37 -24.38
C TRP A 6 -41.09 12.54 -24.23
N GLN A 7 -41.21 11.50 -25.05
CA GLN A 7 -42.27 10.49 -24.95
C GLN A 7 -42.04 9.61 -23.72
N GLN A 8 -43.04 9.55 -22.86
CA GLN A 8 -43.09 8.61 -21.73
C GLN A 8 -43.26 7.17 -22.24
N PRO A 9 -42.56 6.18 -21.67
CA PRO A 9 -42.78 4.78 -21.99
C PRO A 9 -44.06 4.24 -21.32
N ASP A 10 -44.77 3.41 -22.08
CA ASP A 10 -46.03 2.75 -21.78
C ASP A 10 -45.92 1.77 -20.59
N PRO A 11 -46.79 1.82 -19.55
CA PRO A 11 -46.68 0.99 -18.35
C PRO A 11 -47.23 -0.45 -18.48
N ASN A 12 -47.57 -0.93 -19.68
CA ASN A 12 -48.32 -2.18 -19.84
C ASN A 12 -47.71 -3.22 -20.80
N GLY A 13 -46.38 -3.34 -20.80
CA GLY A 13 -45.66 -4.41 -21.49
C GLY A 13 -45.63 -5.70 -20.67
N GLY A 14 -46.60 -6.59 -20.88
CA GLY A 14 -46.61 -7.93 -20.29
C GLY A 14 -45.39 -8.75 -20.73
N TYR A 15 -44.60 -9.19 -19.75
CA TYR A 15 -43.48 -10.10 -19.99
C TYR A 15 -43.99 -11.51 -20.33
N PRO A 16 -43.44 -12.19 -21.35
CA PRO A 16 -43.76 -13.59 -21.61
C PRO A 16 -43.30 -14.47 -20.44
N PRO A 17 -44.05 -15.53 -20.07
CA PRO A 17 -43.65 -16.42 -19.00
C PRO A 17 -42.34 -17.13 -19.36
N GLN A 18 -41.31 -16.89 -18.56
CA GLN A 18 -40.06 -17.66 -18.64
C GLN A 18 -40.35 -19.13 -18.31
N GLN A 19 -40.07 -20.01 -19.26
CA GLN A 19 -40.08 -21.44 -19.05
C GLN A 19 -38.96 -21.79 -18.06
N GLN A 20 -39.35 -22.30 -16.88
CA GLN A 20 -38.41 -22.82 -15.90
C GLN A 20 -37.70 -24.05 -16.47
N PRO A 21 -36.36 -24.11 -16.45
CA PRO A 21 -35.63 -25.32 -16.79
C PRO A 21 -36.01 -26.43 -15.80
N GLN A 22 -36.61 -27.52 -16.32
CA GLN A 22 -36.79 -28.75 -15.55
C GLN A 22 -35.43 -29.38 -15.31
N TYR A 23 -34.91 -29.26 -14.09
CA TYR A 23 -33.73 -29.99 -13.67
C TYR A 23 -34.10 -31.46 -13.40
N PRO A 24 -33.31 -32.42 -13.91
CA PRO A 24 -33.55 -33.84 -13.64
C PRO A 24 -33.39 -34.14 -12.14
N PRO A 25 -34.13 -35.12 -11.59
CA PRO A 25 -34.06 -35.49 -10.19
C PRO A 25 -32.63 -35.95 -9.84
N GLN A 26 -32.00 -35.24 -8.90
CA GLN A 26 -30.71 -35.63 -8.37
C GLN A 26 -30.85 -36.94 -7.62
N GLN A 27 -30.17 -37.98 -8.10
CA GLN A 27 -30.00 -39.22 -7.36
C GLN A 27 -29.14 -38.95 -6.12
N PRO A 28 -29.46 -39.56 -4.96
CA PRO A 28 -28.66 -39.42 -3.75
C PRO A 28 -27.24 -39.95 -4.00
N GLN A 29 -26.28 -39.05 -4.07
CA GLN A 29 -24.86 -39.40 -4.14
C GLN A 29 -24.46 -40.08 -2.82
N GLN A 30 -24.00 -41.32 -2.94
CA GLN A 30 -23.42 -42.05 -1.82
C GLN A 30 -22.17 -41.30 -1.32
N PRO A 31 -21.95 -41.24 0.00
CA PRO A 31 -20.78 -40.58 0.57
C PRO A 31 -19.50 -41.25 0.08
N PRO A 32 -18.46 -40.48 -0.27
CA PRO A 32 -17.19 -41.02 -0.73
C PRO A 32 -16.57 -41.87 0.39
N GLN A 33 -16.28 -43.13 0.06
CA GLN A 33 -15.49 -44.04 0.88
C GLN A 33 -14.07 -43.46 1.00
N TYR A 34 -13.71 -43.06 2.21
CA TYR A 34 -12.36 -42.58 2.52
C TYR A 34 -11.34 -43.71 2.30
N PRO A 35 -10.24 -43.48 1.58
CA PRO A 35 -9.18 -44.47 1.48
C PRO A 35 -8.55 -44.69 2.85
N GLN A 36 -8.48 -45.95 3.28
CA GLN A 36 -7.69 -46.37 4.42
C GLN A 36 -6.22 -46.02 4.17
N TYR A 37 -5.67 -45.12 4.99
CA TYR A 37 -4.25 -44.82 5.00
C TYR A 37 -3.48 -46.04 5.54
N GLN A 38 -2.73 -46.69 4.65
CA GLN A 38 -1.69 -47.63 5.03
C GLN A 38 -0.57 -46.86 5.75
N GLN A 39 -0.18 -47.33 6.93
CA GLN A 39 0.92 -46.76 7.70
C GLN A 39 2.24 -46.91 6.93
N PRO A 40 3.05 -45.84 6.79
CA PRO A 40 4.35 -45.93 6.16
C PRO A 40 5.35 -46.70 7.06
N PRO A 41 6.25 -47.53 6.47
CA PRO A 41 7.31 -48.21 7.20
C PRO A 41 8.28 -47.23 7.87
N GLY A 42 8.70 -47.57 9.09
CA GLY A 42 9.53 -46.74 9.96
C GLY A 42 10.80 -46.20 9.30
N TYR A 43 10.98 -44.88 9.43
CA TYR A 43 12.21 -44.20 9.06
C TYR A 43 13.29 -44.44 10.14
N PRO A 44 14.57 -44.60 9.76
CA PRO A 44 15.68 -44.69 10.70
C PRO A 44 15.84 -43.38 11.48
N GLN A 45 16.18 -43.50 12.77
CA GLN A 45 16.40 -42.38 13.66
C GLN A 45 17.39 -41.37 13.08
N GLN A 46 16.96 -40.12 13.01
CA GLN A 46 17.81 -38.98 12.72
C GLN A 46 18.71 -38.70 13.94
N PRO A 47 20.03 -38.53 13.78
CA PRO A 47 20.92 -38.17 14.88
C PRO A 47 20.55 -36.80 15.45
N PRO A 48 20.81 -36.55 16.75
CA PRO A 48 20.43 -35.31 17.41
C PRO A 48 21.11 -34.10 16.72
N PRO A 49 20.40 -32.97 16.61
CA PRO A 49 20.92 -31.78 15.97
C PRO A 49 22.17 -31.28 16.71
N GLN A 50 23.29 -31.19 15.99
CA GLN A 50 24.46 -30.48 16.47
C GLN A 50 24.15 -28.98 16.50
N TYR A 51 24.30 -28.39 17.68
CA TYR A 51 24.18 -26.96 17.90
C TYR A 51 25.19 -26.19 17.03
N PRO A 52 24.79 -25.09 16.38
CA PRO A 52 25.73 -24.23 15.66
C PRO A 52 26.72 -23.57 16.64
N PRO A 53 27.95 -23.29 16.18
CA PRO A 53 28.98 -22.67 17.00
C PRO A 53 28.53 -21.30 17.50
N GLN A 54 28.73 -21.09 18.80
CA GLN A 54 28.49 -19.84 19.49
C GLN A 54 29.40 -18.76 18.89
N TYR A 55 28.82 -17.82 18.14
CA TYR A 55 29.55 -16.66 17.65
C TYR A 55 30.01 -15.82 18.83
N GLN A 56 31.33 -15.65 18.94
CA GLN A 56 31.96 -14.72 19.85
C GLN A 56 31.48 -13.31 19.53
N GLN A 57 30.90 -12.64 20.54
CA GLN A 57 30.54 -11.24 20.49
C GLN A 57 31.77 -10.39 20.12
N PRO A 58 31.66 -9.49 19.12
CA PRO A 58 32.68 -8.48 18.91
C PRO A 58 32.76 -7.55 20.13
N GLN A 59 33.99 -7.26 20.54
CA GLN A 59 34.31 -6.44 21.71
C GLN A 59 33.60 -5.08 21.66
N GLN A 60 33.00 -4.78 22.81
CA GLN A 60 32.32 -3.56 23.18
C GLN A 60 33.31 -2.39 23.08
N TYR A 61 33.08 -1.47 22.13
CA TYR A 61 33.78 -0.18 22.13
C TYR A 61 33.35 0.61 23.37
N GLU A 62 34.33 0.97 24.18
CA GLU A 62 34.19 1.78 25.39
C GLU A 62 33.60 3.15 25.04
N GLN A 63 32.41 3.45 25.59
CA GLN A 63 31.85 4.79 25.58
C GLN A 63 32.59 5.68 26.60
N PRO A 64 32.84 6.96 26.28
CA PRO A 64 33.41 7.91 27.24
C PRO A 64 32.47 8.12 28.43
N GLN A 65 32.98 7.81 29.61
CA GLN A 65 32.32 7.99 30.90
C GLN A 65 32.19 9.49 31.23
N TYR A 66 30.99 10.05 31.07
CA TYR A 66 30.68 11.37 31.61
C TYR A 66 30.45 11.26 33.12
N GLN A 67 31.30 11.96 33.88
CA GLN A 67 31.22 12.08 35.32
C GLN A 67 29.93 12.80 35.74
N GLN A 68 29.11 12.09 36.50
CA GLN A 68 27.91 12.61 37.14
C GLN A 68 28.31 13.28 38.47
N PRO A 69 27.99 14.56 38.71
CA PRO A 69 28.28 15.19 39.99
C PRO A 69 27.39 14.60 41.10
N GLN A 70 28.04 14.15 42.18
CA GLN A 70 27.44 13.72 43.43
C GLN A 70 26.60 14.86 44.03
N GLN A 71 25.29 14.62 44.17
CA GLN A 71 24.38 15.52 44.87
C GLN A 71 24.22 15.04 46.31
N GLY A 72 24.85 15.78 47.23
CA GLY A 72 24.77 15.56 48.67
C GLY A 72 23.41 15.97 49.25
N SER A 73 22.96 15.17 50.22
CA SER A 73 21.77 15.37 51.06
C SER A 73 21.88 16.61 51.96
N GLN A 74 20.87 17.46 51.96
CA GLN A 74 20.66 18.53 52.96
C GLN A 74 19.21 18.55 53.46
N PRO A 75 18.97 18.89 54.74
CA PRO A 75 17.71 18.62 55.42
C PRO A 75 16.72 19.79 55.41
N TYR A 76 15.47 19.40 55.66
CA TYR A 76 14.24 20.14 55.85
C TYR A 76 14.33 21.47 56.63
N SER A 77 13.85 22.58 56.04
CA SER A 77 13.22 23.70 56.75
C SER A 77 12.41 24.59 55.78
N ALA A 78 11.42 25.29 56.34
CA ALA A 78 10.23 25.82 55.67
C ALA A 78 10.31 27.31 55.25
N VAL A 79 9.40 27.72 54.35
CA VAL A 79 8.92 29.09 53.96
C VAL A 79 9.97 30.05 53.35
N PRO A 80 9.65 31.17 52.63
CA PRO A 80 8.45 31.66 51.92
C PRO A 80 8.71 32.09 50.44
N TYR A 81 7.66 32.55 49.75
CA TYR A 81 7.61 33.16 48.41
C TYR A 81 8.86 33.97 47.98
N ALA A 82 9.45 33.62 46.84
CA ALA A 82 10.27 34.53 46.03
C ALA A 82 10.18 34.18 44.53
N SER A 83 9.88 35.22 43.75
CA SER A 83 9.77 35.28 42.28
C SER A 83 10.97 34.69 41.53
N GLN A 84 10.72 33.75 40.62
CA GLN A 84 11.74 33.29 39.68
C GLN A 84 11.93 34.28 38.51
N PRO A 85 13.18 34.60 38.15
CA PRO A 85 13.49 35.45 37.00
C PRO A 85 13.30 34.69 35.69
N TYR A 86 12.55 35.35 34.80
CA TYR A 86 12.26 34.96 33.43
C TYR A 86 13.57 34.72 32.66
N SER A 87 13.90 33.46 32.38
CA SER A 87 15.03 33.09 31.53
C SER A 87 14.62 33.34 30.07
N ALA A 88 15.32 34.25 29.41
CA ALA A 88 15.10 34.56 28.01
C ALA A 88 15.30 33.32 27.12
N PRO A 89 14.49 33.15 26.05
CA PRO A 89 14.63 32.04 25.12
C PRO A 89 15.94 32.14 24.33
N PRO A 90 16.59 31.01 24.01
CA PRO A 90 17.83 31.01 23.23
C PRO A 90 17.58 31.58 21.83
N ALA A 91 18.43 32.54 21.45
CA ALA A 91 18.46 33.11 20.11
C ALA A 91 18.84 32.02 19.10
N TYR A 92 17.92 31.70 18.20
CA TYR A 92 18.18 30.85 17.06
C TYR A 92 19.19 31.53 16.13
N GLN A 93 20.37 30.96 16.01
CA GLN A 93 21.31 31.33 14.96
C GLN A 93 20.70 30.95 13.61
N GLN A 94 20.52 31.96 12.76
CA GLN A 94 20.14 31.79 11.35
C GLN A 94 21.24 30.98 10.63
N PRO A 95 20.87 29.93 9.87
CA PRO A 95 21.80 29.29 8.95
C PRO A 95 22.18 30.25 7.80
N PRO A 96 23.42 30.21 7.31
CA PRO A 96 23.93 31.09 6.26
C PRO A 96 23.13 30.95 4.97
N ALA A 97 22.80 32.10 4.37
CA ALA A 97 22.10 32.21 3.10
C ALA A 97 22.93 31.57 1.97
N TYR A 98 22.40 30.48 1.39
CA TYR A 98 22.94 29.92 0.16
C TYR A 98 22.60 30.86 -1.00
N GLN A 99 23.65 31.40 -1.63
CA GLN A 99 23.55 32.15 -2.87
C GLN A 99 23.03 31.23 -3.97
N GLN A 100 21.96 31.66 -4.61
CA GLN A 100 21.34 31.04 -5.78
C GLN A 100 22.13 31.48 -7.02
N PRO A 101 22.80 30.57 -7.76
CA PRO A 101 23.39 30.92 -9.04
C PRO A 101 22.27 31.18 -10.06
N GLN A 102 22.32 32.35 -10.72
CA GLN A 102 21.45 32.67 -11.84
C GLN A 102 21.82 31.82 -13.07
N PRO A 103 20.86 31.19 -13.76
CA PRO A 103 21.12 30.55 -15.04
C PRO A 103 21.24 31.62 -16.13
N ASP A 104 22.44 31.71 -16.68
CA ASP A 104 22.79 32.54 -17.83
C ASP A 104 22.17 31.92 -19.10
N TYR A 105 21.20 32.61 -19.69
CA TYR A 105 20.52 32.21 -20.92
C TYR A 105 21.32 32.68 -22.13
N LEU A 106 22.20 31.83 -22.66
CA LEU A 106 22.74 31.99 -24.01
C LEU A 106 22.83 30.63 -24.71
N THR A 107 21.71 30.15 -25.24
CA THR A 107 21.71 29.07 -26.23
C THR A 107 22.05 29.64 -27.61
N PRO A 108 23.13 29.18 -28.28
CA PRO A 108 23.42 29.52 -29.66
C PRO A 108 22.40 28.90 -30.61
N ALA A 109 22.07 29.63 -31.68
CA ALA A 109 21.15 29.20 -32.72
C ALA A 109 21.63 27.88 -33.38
N PRO A 110 20.73 26.93 -33.65
CA PRO A 110 21.09 25.70 -34.35
C PRO A 110 21.43 25.98 -35.83
N PRO A 111 22.42 25.28 -36.40
CA PRO A 111 22.73 25.37 -37.83
C PRO A 111 21.58 24.80 -38.65
N VAL A 112 21.15 25.57 -39.66
CA VAL A 112 20.25 25.13 -40.72
C VAL A 112 20.99 24.11 -41.58
N GLY A 113 20.70 22.83 -41.37
CA GLY A 113 21.23 21.73 -42.15
C GLY A 113 20.32 21.41 -43.34
N ASP A 114 20.73 21.87 -44.52
CA ASP A 114 20.18 21.45 -45.80
C ASP A 114 20.44 19.97 -46.09
N GLY A 115 19.42 19.30 -46.65
CA GLY A 115 19.62 18.36 -47.75
C GLY A 115 19.98 16.90 -47.46
N GLY A 116 18.98 16.02 -47.64
CA GLY A 116 19.15 14.80 -48.45
C GLY A 116 19.51 13.50 -47.74
N GLY A 117 18.57 12.54 -47.72
CA GLY A 117 18.91 11.10 -47.57
C GLY A 117 18.11 10.24 -46.58
N ARG A 118 16.94 10.68 -46.08
CA ARG A 118 16.23 10.00 -44.98
C ARG A 118 15.15 8.96 -45.37
N SER A 119 14.96 8.63 -46.64
CA SER A 119 13.84 7.78 -47.06
C SER A 119 14.01 6.27 -46.76
N LYS A 120 15.23 5.76 -46.51
CA LYS A 120 15.43 4.33 -46.20
C LYS A 120 15.41 3.98 -44.71
N ARG A 121 15.74 4.92 -43.81
CA ARG A 121 15.72 4.66 -42.35
C ARG A 121 14.32 4.79 -41.75
N PHE A 122 13.47 5.64 -42.33
CA PHE A 122 12.06 5.73 -41.91
C PHE A 122 11.26 4.48 -42.33
N LEU A 123 11.60 3.88 -43.48
CA LEU A 123 10.96 2.65 -43.94
C LEU A 123 11.29 1.45 -43.03
N TRP A 124 12.54 1.34 -42.56
CA TRP A 124 12.93 0.29 -41.60
C TRP A 124 12.29 0.46 -40.21
N MET A 125 12.10 1.70 -39.72
CA MET A 125 11.34 1.93 -38.48
C MET A 125 9.86 1.57 -38.64
N LEU A 126 9.25 1.85 -39.79
CA LEU A 126 7.87 1.46 -40.08
C LEU A 126 7.70 -0.05 -40.16
N VAL A 127 8.65 -0.78 -40.74
CA VAL A 127 8.62 -2.25 -40.80
C VAL A 127 8.82 -2.86 -39.40
N ALA A 128 9.77 -2.36 -38.60
CA ALA A 128 9.97 -2.83 -37.23
C ALA A 128 8.77 -2.53 -36.31
N SER A 129 8.14 -1.35 -36.47
CA SER A 129 6.93 -0.97 -35.75
C SER A 129 5.72 -1.82 -36.15
N SER A 130 5.60 -2.17 -37.43
CA SER A 130 4.53 -3.05 -37.92
C SER A 130 4.62 -4.46 -37.34
N VAL A 131 5.82 -5.05 -37.26
CA VAL A 131 6.01 -6.37 -36.65
C VAL A 131 5.65 -6.36 -35.16
N LEU A 132 6.06 -5.32 -34.42
CA LEU A 132 5.72 -5.18 -33.01
C LEU A 132 4.20 -5.06 -32.80
N LEU A 133 3.52 -4.29 -33.65
CA LEU A 133 2.06 -4.11 -33.58
C LEU A 133 1.33 -5.43 -33.86
N VAL A 134 1.80 -6.24 -34.83
CA VAL A 134 1.24 -7.57 -35.09
C VAL A 134 1.43 -8.51 -33.89
N VAL A 135 2.61 -8.50 -33.25
CA VAL A 135 2.85 -9.33 -32.05
C VAL A 135 1.94 -8.91 -30.89
N VAL A 136 1.72 -7.61 -30.69
CA VAL A 136 0.79 -7.10 -29.65
C VAL A 136 -0.64 -7.52 -29.96
N VAL A 137 -1.09 -7.42 -31.21
CA VAL A 137 -2.45 -7.86 -31.60
C VAL A 137 -2.62 -9.37 -31.42
N VAL A 138 -1.63 -10.18 -31.81
CA VAL A 138 -1.67 -11.63 -31.59
C VAL A 138 -1.69 -11.97 -30.10
N ALA A 139 -0.90 -11.28 -29.26
CA ALA A 139 -0.93 -11.45 -27.82
C ALA A 139 -2.31 -11.10 -27.21
N ILE A 140 -2.92 -10.00 -27.65
CA ILE A 140 -4.28 -9.61 -27.22
C ILE A 140 -5.30 -10.66 -27.65
N VAL A 141 -5.21 -11.18 -28.88
CA VAL A 141 -6.12 -12.22 -29.39
C VAL A 141 -5.93 -13.54 -28.65
N VAL A 142 -4.70 -13.95 -28.34
CA VAL A 142 -4.45 -15.17 -27.54
C VAL A 142 -4.99 -15.02 -26.12
N VAL A 143 -4.84 -13.84 -25.50
CA VAL A 143 -5.44 -13.55 -24.18
C VAL A 143 -6.96 -13.51 -24.27
N ALA A 144 -7.53 -12.93 -25.33
CA ALA A 144 -8.97 -12.83 -25.54
C ALA A 144 -9.62 -14.17 -25.93
N LEU A 145 -8.89 -15.09 -26.57
CA LEU A 145 -9.37 -16.44 -26.90
C LEU A 145 -9.19 -17.42 -25.73
N ASN A 146 -8.16 -17.22 -24.88
CA ASN A 146 -8.00 -17.98 -23.64
C ASN A 146 -8.92 -17.47 -22.52
N ARG A 147 -9.40 -16.23 -22.62
CA ARG A 147 -10.61 -15.80 -21.90
C ARG A 147 -11.79 -16.39 -22.65
N GLY A 148 -12.25 -17.56 -22.20
CA GLY A 148 -13.53 -18.10 -22.67
C GLY A 148 -14.62 -17.03 -22.59
N PRO A 149 -15.69 -17.10 -23.42
CA PRO A 149 -16.72 -16.07 -23.47
C PRO A 149 -17.22 -15.78 -22.06
N ASP A 150 -16.82 -14.63 -21.54
CA ASP A 150 -17.27 -14.11 -20.26
C ASP A 150 -18.78 -13.95 -20.42
N THR A 151 -19.51 -14.93 -19.89
CA THR A 151 -20.93 -14.78 -19.60
C THR A 151 -21.01 -13.47 -18.83
N PRO A 152 -21.78 -12.46 -19.28
CA PRO A 152 -21.82 -11.16 -18.62
C PRO A 152 -22.03 -11.44 -17.15
N ALA A 153 -20.98 -11.15 -16.35
CA ALA A 153 -21.01 -11.41 -14.94
C ALA A 153 -22.16 -10.58 -14.41
N ASN A 154 -23.28 -11.25 -14.14
CA ASN A 154 -24.37 -10.73 -13.35
C ASN A 154 -23.70 -10.02 -12.19
N PRO A 155 -23.86 -8.70 -11.99
CA PRO A 155 -23.14 -7.96 -10.96
C PRO A 155 -23.33 -8.74 -9.68
N ALA A 156 -22.27 -9.44 -9.27
CA ALA A 156 -22.31 -10.31 -8.12
C ALA A 156 -22.79 -9.39 -7.02
N ALA A 157 -24.01 -9.62 -6.54
CA ALA A 157 -24.63 -8.83 -5.50
C ALA A 157 -23.55 -8.64 -4.46
N ALA A 158 -23.06 -7.40 -4.32
CA ALA A 158 -21.98 -7.07 -3.41
C ALA A 158 -22.43 -7.66 -2.09
N SER A 159 -21.82 -8.79 -1.71
CA SER A 159 -22.26 -9.55 -0.56
C SER A 159 -22.14 -8.55 0.57
N SER A 160 -23.29 -8.08 1.06
CA SER A 160 -23.36 -7.19 2.20
C SER A 160 -22.94 -8.04 3.38
N ALA A 161 -21.64 -8.27 3.49
CA ALA A 161 -21.02 -8.95 4.60
C ALA A 161 -21.42 -8.13 5.81
N GLN A 162 -22.40 -8.66 6.53
CA GLN A 162 -22.92 -8.02 7.71
C GLN A 162 -21.73 -7.85 8.65
N ALA A 163 -21.33 -6.60 8.87
CA ALA A 163 -20.13 -6.30 9.62
C ALA A 163 -20.22 -7.01 10.97
N GLY A 164 -19.35 -8.00 11.18
CA GLY A 164 -19.18 -8.62 12.48
C GLY A 164 -18.77 -7.57 13.51
N PRO A 165 -18.91 -7.88 14.81
CA PRO A 165 -18.46 -6.96 15.85
C PRO A 165 -16.99 -6.59 15.65
N VAL A 166 -16.66 -5.30 15.79
CA VAL A 166 -15.27 -4.84 15.85
C VAL A 166 -14.78 -4.92 17.29
N ASP A 167 -13.55 -5.39 17.45
CA ASP A 167 -12.87 -5.42 18.73
C ASP A 167 -12.82 -4.02 19.34
N LYS A 168 -13.35 -3.87 20.56
CA LYS A 168 -13.43 -2.58 21.26
C LYS A 168 -12.10 -1.83 21.35
N CYS A 169 -11.00 -2.57 21.39
CA CYS A 169 -9.68 -1.97 21.49
C CYS A 169 -9.29 -1.19 20.21
N LEU A 170 -9.86 -1.49 19.04
CA LEU A 170 -9.64 -0.79 17.77
C LEU A 170 -10.55 0.43 17.61
N VAL A 171 -11.64 0.52 18.36
CA VAL A 171 -12.56 1.65 18.28
C VAL A 171 -11.86 2.92 18.77
N GLY A 172 -11.90 3.98 17.97
CA GLY A 172 -11.29 5.27 18.25
C GLY A 172 -10.57 5.87 17.04
N LYS A 173 -9.82 6.95 17.32
CA LYS A 173 -9.00 7.63 16.33
C LYS A 173 -7.54 7.26 16.51
N TRP A 174 -6.85 6.96 15.41
CA TRP A 174 -5.51 6.40 15.39
C TRP A 174 -4.66 7.12 14.38
N LYS A 175 -3.38 7.32 14.69
CA LYS A 175 -2.39 7.83 13.75
C LYS A 175 -1.32 6.78 13.52
N GLN A 176 -1.04 6.47 12.25
CA GLN A 176 0.05 5.61 11.85
C GLN A 176 1.38 6.30 12.16
N THR A 177 2.12 5.72 13.10
CA THR A 177 3.43 6.24 13.53
C THR A 177 4.58 5.53 12.85
N SER A 178 4.35 4.30 12.35
CA SER A 178 5.33 3.56 11.59
C SER A 178 4.63 2.66 10.57
N TYR A 179 5.26 2.51 9.42
CA TYR A 179 4.88 1.65 8.32
C TYR A 179 6.15 1.08 7.72
N GLN A 180 6.10 -0.18 7.34
CA GLN A 180 7.13 -0.83 6.54
C GLN A 180 6.45 -1.80 5.57
N LYS A 181 6.79 -1.70 4.28
CA LYS A 181 6.33 -2.67 3.27
C LYS A 181 7.28 -2.76 2.10
N LEU A 182 7.45 -3.95 1.54
CA LEU A 182 8.06 -4.11 0.22
C LEU A 182 7.04 -3.78 -0.88
N VAL A 183 7.25 -2.67 -1.59
CA VAL A 183 6.34 -2.17 -2.64
C VAL A 183 6.87 -2.57 -4.01
N ASP A 184 5.99 -3.10 -4.85
CA ASP A 184 6.26 -3.39 -6.26
C ASP A 184 6.02 -2.14 -7.12
N LEU A 185 6.98 -1.81 -7.98
CA LEU A 185 7.01 -0.64 -8.84
C LEU A 185 6.85 -0.99 -10.33
N THR A 186 6.61 -2.25 -10.67
CA THR A 186 6.49 -2.72 -12.06
C THR A 186 5.38 -2.02 -12.85
N GLY A 187 4.33 -1.54 -12.17
CA GLY A 187 3.25 -0.74 -12.75
C GLY A 187 3.56 0.75 -13.01
N THR A 188 4.78 1.23 -12.71
CA THR A 188 5.16 2.64 -12.91
C THR A 188 5.96 2.87 -14.20
N ASP A 189 6.07 4.13 -14.64
CA ASP A 189 6.76 4.50 -15.88
C ASP A 189 8.21 3.99 -15.90
N THR A 190 8.47 3.01 -16.78
CA THR A 190 9.76 2.34 -16.89
C THR A 190 10.88 3.31 -17.30
N ALA A 191 10.58 4.35 -18.11
CA ALA A 191 11.57 5.32 -18.52
C ALA A 191 12.07 6.19 -17.36
N LYS A 192 11.21 6.44 -16.36
CA LYS A 192 11.53 7.27 -15.20
C LYS A 192 12.09 6.47 -14.03
N ARG A 193 11.60 5.24 -13.81
CA ARG A 193 12.09 4.37 -12.73
C ARG A 193 13.36 3.60 -13.10
N GLY A 194 13.64 3.41 -14.40
CA GLY A 194 14.72 2.52 -14.86
C GLY A 194 14.43 1.06 -14.50
N ASN A 195 15.43 0.34 -13.97
CA ASN A 195 15.33 -1.09 -13.64
C ASN A 195 14.73 -1.39 -12.25
N LEU A 196 14.14 -0.39 -11.57
CA LEU A 196 13.57 -0.59 -10.22
C LEU A 196 12.30 -1.43 -10.27
N THR A 197 12.32 -2.60 -9.66
CA THR A 197 11.15 -3.47 -9.55
C THR A 197 10.49 -3.39 -8.18
N LYS A 198 11.28 -3.33 -7.10
CA LYS A 198 10.76 -3.28 -5.72
C LYS A 198 11.54 -2.29 -4.88
N VAL A 199 10.90 -1.73 -3.86
CA VAL A 199 11.55 -0.89 -2.86
C VAL A 199 10.91 -1.11 -1.50
N LYS A 200 11.74 -1.23 -0.47
CA LYS A 200 11.27 -1.28 0.91
C LYS A 200 10.94 0.13 1.37
N MET A 201 9.65 0.43 1.49
CA MET A 201 9.15 1.73 1.92
C MET A 201 8.93 1.78 3.41
N ASN A 202 9.24 2.92 4.02
CA ASN A 202 9.04 3.22 5.43
C ASN A 202 8.35 4.58 5.57
N GLY A 203 7.57 4.78 6.62
CA GLY A 203 6.98 6.09 6.90
C GLY A 203 5.79 6.02 7.85
N GLY A 204 4.82 6.91 7.65
CA GLY A 204 3.61 7.01 8.46
C GLY A 204 2.81 8.27 8.10
N GLY A 205 1.80 8.58 8.90
CA GLY A 205 0.97 9.78 8.73
C GLY A 205 -0.51 9.51 8.55
N LYS A 206 -0.87 8.31 8.06
CA LYS A 206 -2.24 7.86 7.87
C LYS A 206 -3.05 7.95 9.17
N ILE A 207 -4.29 8.42 9.08
CA ILE A 207 -5.22 8.50 10.22
C ILE A 207 -6.38 7.54 10.00
N TRP A 208 -6.71 6.77 11.02
CA TRP A 208 -7.90 5.93 11.05
C TRP A 208 -8.90 6.46 12.08
N GLU A 209 -10.18 6.45 11.75
CA GLU A 209 -11.28 6.60 12.70
C GLU A 209 -12.19 5.38 12.57
N ILE A 210 -12.24 4.54 13.60
CA ILE A 210 -13.01 3.29 13.61
C ILE A 210 -14.11 3.43 14.67
N LYS A 211 -15.36 3.21 14.27
CA LYS A 211 -16.54 3.29 15.14
C LYS A 211 -16.97 1.89 15.62
N GLU A 212 -17.81 1.86 16.65
CA GLU A 212 -18.32 0.61 17.24
C GLU A 212 -19.15 -0.24 16.26
N ASP A 213 -19.81 0.41 15.29
CA ASP A 213 -20.60 -0.26 14.24
C ASP A 213 -19.75 -0.83 13.09
N GLY A 214 -18.42 -0.75 13.23
CA GLY A 214 -17.46 -1.13 12.21
C GLY A 214 -17.37 -0.19 11.00
N SER A 215 -18.11 0.92 10.97
CA SER A 215 -17.76 1.98 10.00
C SER A 215 -16.39 2.55 10.35
N ALA A 216 -15.57 2.76 9.32
CA ALA A 216 -14.27 3.36 9.49
C ALA A 216 -13.90 4.29 8.34
N ILE A 217 -13.11 5.30 8.67
CA ILE A 217 -12.55 6.25 7.72
C ILE A 217 -11.03 6.13 7.80
N GLU A 218 -10.40 5.89 6.67
CA GLU A 218 -8.96 6.00 6.47
C GLU A 218 -8.66 7.31 5.75
N ASP A 219 -7.92 8.20 6.40
CA ASP A 219 -7.49 9.48 5.84
C ASP A 219 -5.99 9.43 5.56
N ASP A 220 -5.66 9.46 4.28
CA ASP A 220 -4.31 9.40 3.76
C ASP A 220 -3.77 10.78 3.38
N THR A 221 -4.54 11.86 3.60
CA THR A 221 -4.15 13.22 3.24
C THR A 221 -2.84 13.61 3.94
N ASN A 222 -1.77 13.76 3.16
CA ASN A 222 -0.40 14.07 3.60
C ASN A 222 0.42 12.89 4.15
N THR A 223 0.03 11.66 3.83
CA THR A 223 0.83 10.49 4.17
C THR A 223 1.98 10.34 3.17
N VAL A 224 3.20 10.17 3.69
CA VAL A 224 4.41 10.02 2.88
C VAL A 224 5.18 8.80 3.33
N TYR A 225 5.51 7.95 2.37
CA TYR A 225 6.42 6.83 2.55
C TYR A 225 7.66 7.04 1.68
N SER A 226 8.81 6.63 2.18
CA SER A 226 10.06 6.69 1.43
C SER A 226 10.90 5.45 1.62
N GLY A 227 11.71 5.14 0.62
CA GLY A 227 12.64 4.03 0.63
C GLY A 227 13.88 4.37 -0.16
N LYS A 228 14.96 3.64 0.11
CA LYS A 228 16.16 3.65 -0.72
C LYS A 228 16.27 2.33 -1.45
N THR A 229 16.73 2.41 -2.68
CA THR A 229 17.02 1.27 -3.54
C THR A 229 18.48 0.88 -3.39
N ASP A 230 18.85 -0.31 -3.89
CA ASP A 230 20.22 -0.83 -3.75
C ASP A 230 21.25 0.04 -4.49
N ASP A 231 20.83 0.77 -5.53
CA ASP A 231 21.67 1.73 -6.26
C ASP A 231 21.73 3.13 -5.61
N GLY A 232 21.11 3.29 -4.45
CA GLY A 232 21.16 4.51 -3.64
C GLY A 232 20.09 5.56 -3.97
N ARG A 233 19.24 5.33 -4.98
CA ARG A 233 18.17 6.26 -5.34
C ARG A 233 17.05 6.27 -4.30
N THR A 234 16.46 7.44 -4.12
CA THR A 234 15.37 7.67 -3.17
C THR A 234 14.03 7.56 -3.89
N VAL A 235 13.16 6.68 -3.41
CA VAL A 235 11.79 6.56 -3.90
C VAL A 235 10.86 7.11 -2.83
N THR A 236 9.93 7.98 -3.22
CA THR A 236 8.91 8.55 -2.35
C THR A 236 7.53 8.25 -2.91
N ALA A 237 6.62 7.81 -2.06
CA ALA A 237 5.19 7.66 -2.36
C ALA A 237 4.40 8.63 -1.48
N THR A 238 3.73 9.59 -2.11
CA THR A 238 2.86 10.56 -1.43
C THR A 238 1.42 10.18 -1.69
N TRP A 239 0.68 9.94 -0.61
CA TRP A 239 -0.72 9.57 -0.64
C TRP A 239 -1.59 10.79 -0.36
N ALA A 240 -2.73 10.86 -1.02
CA ALA A 240 -3.71 11.92 -0.82
C ALA A 240 -5.12 11.40 -1.12
N GLY A 241 -6.02 11.55 -0.15
CA GLY A 241 -7.42 11.18 -0.28
C GLY A 241 -7.93 10.46 0.95
N ARG A 242 -9.15 9.93 0.83
CA ARG A 242 -9.86 9.24 1.89
C ARG A 242 -10.52 7.98 1.34
N THR A 243 -10.56 6.96 2.19
CA THR A 243 -11.27 5.71 1.93
C THR A 243 -12.25 5.43 3.06
N GLU A 244 -13.50 5.14 2.69
CA GLU A 244 -14.49 4.64 3.64
C GLU A 244 -14.46 3.12 3.68
N TRP A 245 -14.65 2.55 4.87
CA TRP A 245 -14.54 1.12 5.12
C TRP A 245 -15.69 0.61 5.97
N LYS A 246 -16.03 -0.66 5.76
CA LYS A 246 -16.66 -1.49 6.77
C LYS A 246 -15.66 -2.52 7.28
N VAL A 247 -15.37 -2.44 8.57
CA VAL A 247 -14.38 -3.26 9.27
C VAL A 247 -15.10 -4.28 10.13
N SER A 248 -14.59 -5.50 10.18
CA SER A 248 -14.97 -6.51 11.18
C SER A 248 -13.73 -7.24 11.69
N THR A 249 -13.79 -7.74 12.92
CA THR A 249 -12.68 -8.53 13.50
C THR A 249 -13.11 -9.94 13.83
N LYS A 250 -12.18 -10.88 13.62
CA LYS A 250 -12.34 -12.27 14.02
C LYS A 250 -10.97 -12.93 14.15
N ASP A 251 -10.75 -13.68 15.22
CA ASP A 251 -9.54 -14.49 15.43
C ASP A 251 -8.22 -13.70 15.23
N GLY A 252 -8.17 -12.46 15.75
CA GLY A 252 -7.00 -11.60 15.62
C GLY A 252 -6.72 -11.10 14.20
N GLN A 253 -7.72 -11.13 13.31
CA GLN A 253 -7.67 -10.56 11.97
C GLN A 253 -8.71 -9.46 11.78
N ILE A 254 -8.32 -8.41 11.06
CA ILE A 254 -9.22 -7.38 10.54
C ILE A 254 -9.60 -7.77 9.12
N SER A 255 -10.89 -7.84 8.84
CA SER A 255 -11.43 -7.97 7.48
C SER A 255 -12.05 -6.64 7.05
N TYR A 256 -11.87 -6.32 5.77
CA TYR A 256 -12.35 -5.08 5.17
C TYR A 256 -13.43 -5.39 4.14
N ALA A 257 -14.51 -4.62 4.15
CA ALA A 257 -15.47 -4.54 3.07
C ALA A 257 -15.39 -3.13 2.46
N GLY A 258 -15.27 -3.09 1.14
CA GLY A 258 -14.95 -1.88 0.40
C GLY A 258 -16.02 -0.81 0.52
N GLY A 259 -15.60 0.42 0.81
CA GLY A 259 -16.35 1.63 0.53
C GLY A 259 -15.71 2.42 -0.61
N GLU A 260 -16.18 3.64 -0.81
CA GLU A 260 -15.64 4.52 -1.84
C GLU A 260 -14.22 5.00 -1.46
N ALA A 261 -13.30 4.97 -2.43
CA ALA A 261 -11.94 5.50 -2.28
C ALA A 261 -11.72 6.67 -3.23
N THR A 262 -11.14 7.74 -2.69
CA THR A 262 -10.66 8.91 -3.45
C THR A 262 -9.14 9.01 -3.44
N THR A 263 -8.48 7.95 -2.96
CA THR A 263 -7.06 7.95 -2.64
C THR A 263 -6.21 7.83 -3.89
N THR A 264 -5.30 8.79 -4.06
CA THR A 264 -4.30 8.81 -5.11
C THR A 264 -2.91 8.67 -4.51
N VAL A 265 -2.04 7.95 -5.21
CA VAL A 265 -0.62 7.81 -4.86
C VAL A 265 0.21 8.42 -5.96
N THR A 266 1.06 9.36 -5.60
CA THR A 266 2.09 9.91 -6.47
C THR A 266 3.43 9.30 -6.11
N ILE A 267 4.07 8.66 -7.07
CA ILE A 267 5.38 8.03 -6.90
C ILE A 267 6.43 8.92 -7.55
N SER A 268 7.49 9.22 -6.81
CA SER A 268 8.64 10.00 -7.28
C SER A 268 9.94 9.24 -7.04
N VAL A 269 10.89 9.38 -7.96
CA VAL A 269 12.25 8.85 -7.86
C VAL A 269 13.22 10.03 -7.93
N ASP A 270 14.05 10.19 -6.91
CA ASP A 270 14.98 11.31 -6.75
C ASP A 270 14.31 12.67 -6.95
N GLY A 271 13.09 12.81 -6.40
CA GLY A 271 12.28 14.03 -6.50
C GLY A 271 11.51 14.21 -7.81
N THR A 272 11.75 13.38 -8.83
CA THR A 272 11.04 13.44 -10.12
C THR A 272 9.84 12.50 -10.13
N GLN A 273 8.65 13.01 -10.46
CA GLN A 273 7.43 12.20 -10.51
C GLN A 273 7.51 11.10 -11.58
N ALA A 274 7.53 9.85 -11.12
CA ALA A 274 7.58 8.64 -11.92
C ALA A 274 6.18 8.08 -12.26
N GLY A 275 5.17 8.37 -11.45
CA GLY A 275 3.82 7.88 -11.73
C GLY A 275 2.75 8.48 -10.81
N LYS A 276 1.50 8.29 -11.19
CA LYS A 276 0.32 8.54 -10.36
C LYS A 276 -0.63 7.36 -10.53
N ILE A 277 -1.16 6.85 -9.42
CA ILE A 277 -2.04 5.69 -9.37
C ILE A 277 -3.27 6.08 -8.56
N GLU A 278 -4.46 5.75 -9.08
CA GLU A 278 -5.69 5.76 -8.28
C GLU A 278 -5.77 4.40 -7.59
N LEU A 279 -5.91 4.41 -6.26
CA LEU A 279 -5.90 3.18 -5.49
C LEU A 279 -7.31 2.61 -5.39
N GLU A 280 -7.39 1.32 -5.68
CA GLU A 280 -8.52 0.50 -5.27
C GLU A 280 -8.31 0.02 -3.83
N PRO A 281 -9.36 0.03 -2.98
CA PRO A 281 -9.33 -0.54 -1.65
C PRO A 281 -8.78 -1.98 -1.65
N ASN A 282 -7.74 -2.25 -0.85
CA ASN A 282 -7.32 -3.63 -0.60
C ASN A 282 -8.28 -4.28 0.41
N LEU A 283 -8.90 -5.39 0.02
CA LEU A 283 -9.85 -6.14 0.84
C LEU A 283 -9.22 -7.35 1.57
N ASP A 284 -7.91 -7.58 1.39
CA ASP A 284 -7.21 -8.68 2.03
C ASP A 284 -7.22 -8.52 3.55
N PRO A 285 -7.62 -9.56 4.31
CA PRO A 285 -7.56 -9.52 5.76
C PRO A 285 -6.13 -9.36 6.27
N VAL A 286 -5.95 -8.59 7.34
CA VAL A 286 -4.65 -8.40 7.99
C VAL A 286 -4.68 -8.94 9.42
N LYS A 287 -3.56 -9.52 9.86
CA LYS A 287 -3.39 -9.86 11.28
C LYS A 287 -3.25 -8.56 12.07
N TYR A 288 -3.76 -8.54 13.30
CA TYR A 288 -3.55 -7.40 14.18
C TYR A 288 -3.29 -7.82 15.63
N THR A 289 -2.60 -6.92 16.34
CA THR A 289 -2.51 -6.94 17.79
C THR A 289 -2.83 -5.55 18.32
N CYS A 290 -3.39 -5.48 19.51
CA CYS A 290 -3.96 -4.26 20.03
C CYS A 290 -3.80 -4.27 21.55
N ASN A 291 -3.00 -3.34 22.06
CA ASN A 291 -2.63 -3.26 23.47
C ASN A 291 -2.66 -1.80 23.94
N GLY A 292 -3.71 -1.45 24.67
CA GLY A 292 -3.95 -0.09 25.15
C GLY A 292 -4.05 0.92 24.01
N ASP A 293 -3.12 1.88 23.99
CA ASP A 293 -3.06 2.96 23.00
C ASP A 293 -2.23 2.61 21.75
N ILE A 294 -1.87 1.33 21.58
CA ILE A 294 -1.07 0.86 20.45
C ILE A 294 -1.81 -0.25 19.70
N TRP A 295 -1.98 -0.04 18.40
CA TRP A 295 -2.48 -1.03 17.45
C TRP A 295 -1.39 -1.33 16.41
N ARG A 296 -1.21 -2.61 16.07
CA ARG A 296 -0.30 -3.05 15.00
C ARG A 296 -1.02 -3.96 14.04
N THR A 297 -0.70 -3.85 12.76
CA THR A 297 -1.11 -4.80 11.73
C THR A 297 0.10 -5.42 11.05
N SER A 298 -0.04 -6.65 10.56
CA SER A 298 0.92 -7.27 9.65
C SER A 298 0.22 -8.00 8.51
N SER A 299 0.93 -8.12 7.38
CA SER A 299 0.47 -8.93 6.26
C SER A 299 0.37 -10.40 6.68
N LYS A 300 -0.58 -11.13 6.10
CA LYS A 300 -0.72 -12.56 6.34
C LYS A 300 0.52 -13.34 5.89
N ASP A 301 1.12 -12.91 4.78
CA ASP A 301 2.18 -13.63 4.08
C ASP A 301 3.59 -13.14 4.43
N ASN A 302 3.70 -12.01 5.12
CA ASN A 302 4.99 -11.41 5.44
C ASN A 302 4.91 -10.58 6.74
N ASP A 303 5.50 -11.09 7.82
CA ASP A 303 5.52 -10.39 9.11
C ASP A 303 6.43 -9.15 9.12
N ASP A 304 7.33 -9.01 8.13
CA ASP A 304 8.13 -7.79 7.95
C ASP A 304 7.32 -6.63 7.34
N ASP A 305 6.16 -6.91 6.76
CA ASP A 305 5.23 -5.89 6.28
C ASP A 305 4.26 -5.53 7.41
N PHE A 306 4.48 -4.38 8.05
CA PHE A 306 3.72 -3.98 9.23
C PHE A 306 3.31 -2.52 9.23
N SER A 307 2.29 -2.21 10.03
CA SER A 307 1.95 -0.85 10.45
C SER A 307 1.81 -0.78 11.96
N ARG A 308 2.22 0.35 12.54
CA ARG A 308 1.98 0.71 13.94
C ARG A 308 1.16 1.98 13.99
N TYR A 309 0.14 1.97 14.83
CA TYR A 309 -0.76 3.07 15.07
C TYR A 309 -0.80 3.39 16.57
N ASP A 310 -0.82 4.69 16.85
CA ASP A 310 -0.94 5.22 18.21
C ASP A 310 -2.28 5.94 18.32
N ARG A 311 -3.01 5.72 19.41
CA ARG A 311 -4.31 6.35 19.65
C ARG A 311 -4.15 7.86 19.77
N GLN A 312 -5.00 8.61 19.08
CA GLN A 312 -5.09 10.07 19.24
C GLN A 312 -5.99 10.39 20.44
N LYS A 313 -5.49 11.28 21.32
CA LYS A 313 -6.22 11.78 22.49
C LYS A 313 -7.02 13.03 22.15
#